data_AF-A0A077ZLB3-F1
#
_entry.id   AF-A0A077ZLB3-F1
#
_cell.length_a   1.000
_cell.length_b   1.000
_cell.length_c   1.000
_cell.angle_alpha   90.00
_cell.angle_beta   90.00
_cell.angle_gamma   90.00
#
_symmetry.space_group_name_H-M   'P 1'
#
loop_
_entity.id
_entity.type
_entity.pdbx_description
1 polymer ?
#
loop_
_entity_poly.entity_id
_entity_poly.type
_entity_poly.pdbx_seq_one_letter_code
_entity_poly.pdbx_strand_id
1 'polypeptide(L)'
;MVPGHYSHHLERWLSHFPAKQINIIDGEQLKHEPFGVMSAVQDYLELHPMINYNELLTFNAKKGFYCLKTLSNHTYCLGESKGRHYEPMSEEARRWLLNYYKSHNAALLQLLNRLGYEAPSWLQQELREAV
;
A
#
# COMPACT_ATOMS: atom_id res chain seq x y z
N MET A 1 1.77 -7.55 20.44
CA MET A 1 2.52 -6.77 19.44
C MET A 1 1.51 -6.11 18.52
N VAL A 2 1.58 -4.80 18.29
CA VAL A 2 0.59 -4.06 17.47
C VAL A 2 1.09 -3.99 16.02
N PRO A 3 0.41 -4.60 15.03
CA PRO A 3 0.91 -4.68 13.66
C PRO A 3 1.06 -3.34 12.95
N GLY A 4 0.26 -2.33 13.34
CA GLY A 4 0.30 -0.98 12.77
C GLY A 4 1.50 -0.13 13.18
N HIS A 5 2.39 -0.62 14.05
CA HIS A 5 3.64 0.08 14.42
C HIS A 5 4.69 -0.12 13.32
N TYR A 6 4.45 0.46 12.14
CA TYR A 6 5.20 0.17 10.92
C TYR A 6 6.71 0.44 11.05
N SER A 7 7.11 1.57 11.63
CA SER A 7 8.53 1.92 11.81
C SER A 7 9.27 0.88 12.65
N HIS A 8 8.70 0.50 13.79
CA HIS A 8 9.25 -0.51 14.70
C HIS A 8 9.46 -1.87 14.02
N HIS A 9 8.50 -2.31 13.19
CA HIS A 9 8.63 -3.57 12.45
C HIS A 9 9.63 -3.45 11.31
N LEU A 10 9.65 -2.33 10.60
CA LEU A 10 10.59 -2.07 9.51
C LEU A 10 12.04 -2.01 10.00
N GLU A 11 12.30 -1.38 11.15
CA GLU A 11 13.65 -1.34 11.75
C GLU A 11 14.21 -2.73 12.07
N ARG A 12 13.36 -3.69 12.44
CA ARG A 12 13.79 -5.09 12.63
C ARG A 12 14.24 -5.72 11.33
N TRP A 13 13.49 -5.52 10.23
CA TRP A 13 13.92 -5.98 8.91
C TRP A 13 15.23 -5.33 8.47
N LEU A 14 15.37 -4.02 8.72
CA LEU A 14 16.58 -3.26 8.40
C LEU A 14 17.82 -3.66 9.21
N SER A 15 17.65 -4.35 10.34
CA SER A 15 18.78 -4.94 11.08
C SER A 15 19.41 -6.16 10.36
N HIS A 16 18.72 -6.71 9.37
CA HIS A 16 19.15 -7.90 8.62
C HIS A 16 19.32 -7.64 7.12
N PHE A 17 18.54 -6.72 6.54
CA PHE A 17 18.57 -6.40 5.11
C PHE A 17 18.84 -4.90 4.91
N PRO A 18 19.77 -4.53 4.00
CA PRO A 18 19.95 -3.12 3.65
C PRO A 18 18.68 -2.58 2.99
N ALA A 19 18.39 -1.29 3.18
CA ALA A 19 17.19 -0.65 2.65
C ALA A 19 16.96 -0.90 1.15
N LYS A 20 18.03 -0.87 0.33
CA LYS A 20 17.93 -1.18 -1.11
C LYS A 20 17.33 -2.56 -1.44
N GLN A 21 17.34 -3.52 -0.52
CA GLN A 21 16.73 -4.85 -0.67
C GLN A 21 15.29 -4.94 -0.13
N ILE A 22 14.68 -3.80 0.22
CA ILE A 22 13.29 -3.70 0.65
C ILE A 22 12.59 -2.67 -0.24
N ASN A 23 11.51 -3.09 -0.91
CA ASN A 23 10.61 -2.18 -1.61
C ASN A 23 9.35 -1.94 -0.77
N ILE A 24 8.97 -0.68 -0.59
CA ILE A 24 7.79 -0.28 0.19
C ILE A 24 6.72 0.21 -0.79
N ILE A 25 5.57 -0.46 -0.78
CA ILE A 25 4.45 -0.17 -1.69
C ILE A 25 3.39 0.64 -0.96
N ASP A 26 2.93 1.75 -1.56
CA ASP A 26 1.74 2.47 -1.10
C ASP A 26 0.49 1.62 -1.40
N GLY A 27 -0.12 1.07 -0.34
CA GLY A 27 -1.32 0.24 -0.45
C GLY A 27 -2.54 0.99 -0.99
N GLU A 28 -2.63 2.31 -0.77
CA GLU A 28 -3.71 3.12 -1.31
C GLU A 28 -3.52 3.33 -2.82
N GLN A 29 -2.29 3.56 -3.26
CA GLN A 29 -1.97 3.63 -4.69
C GLN A 29 -2.21 2.28 -5.37
N LEU A 30 -1.78 1.16 -4.79
CA LEU A 30 -2.01 -0.17 -5.35
C LEU A 30 -3.50 -0.47 -5.55
N LYS A 31 -4.36 0.02 -4.64
CA LYS A 31 -5.81 -0.16 -4.74
C LYS A 31 -6.43 0.64 -5.89
N HIS A 32 -6.00 1.90 -6.09
CA HIS A 32 -6.64 2.84 -7.02
C HIS A 32 -5.97 2.88 -8.40
N GLU A 33 -4.66 2.65 -8.46
CA GLU A 33 -3.82 2.71 -9.66
C GLU A 33 -2.74 1.62 -9.60
N PRO A 34 -3.11 0.33 -9.73
CA PRO A 34 -2.15 -0.77 -9.61
C PRO A 34 -1.10 -0.78 -10.72
N PHE A 35 -1.39 -0.19 -11.89
CA PHE A 35 -0.51 -0.25 -13.05
C PHE A 35 0.87 0.39 -12.76
N GLY A 36 0.87 1.62 -12.23
CA GLY A 36 2.10 2.33 -11.89
C GLY A 36 2.90 1.62 -10.80
N VAL A 37 2.20 1.10 -9.77
CA VAL A 37 2.82 0.30 -8.71
C VAL A 37 3.47 -0.96 -9.29
N MET A 38 2.79 -1.69 -10.17
CA MET A 38 3.33 -2.90 -10.77
C MET A 38 4.51 -2.60 -11.70
N SER A 39 4.51 -1.48 -12.42
CA SER A 39 5.68 -1.02 -13.18
C SER A 39 6.87 -0.76 -12.26
N ALA A 40 6.68 0.00 -11.18
CA ALA A 40 7.76 0.27 -10.20
C ALA A 40 8.28 -1.01 -9.51
N VAL A 41 7.40 -1.99 -9.26
CA VAL A 41 7.81 -3.31 -8.74
C VAL A 41 8.65 -4.08 -9.77
N GLN A 42 8.30 -4.03 -11.06
CA GLN A 42 9.09 -4.67 -12.11
C GLN A 42 10.47 -4.03 -12.26
N ASP A 43 10.54 -2.70 -12.20
CA ASP A 43 11.81 -1.95 -12.17
C ASP A 43 12.67 -2.35 -10.98
N TYR A 44 12.09 -2.36 -9.79
CA TYR A 44 12.78 -2.76 -8.56
C TYR A 44 13.35 -4.19 -8.62
N LEU A 45 12.65 -5.10 -9.29
CA LEU A 45 13.04 -6.49 -9.47
C LEU A 45 13.89 -6.74 -10.74
N GLU A 46 14.19 -5.70 -11.51
CA GLU A 46 14.93 -5.76 -12.78
C GLU A 46 14.29 -6.73 -13.81
N LEU A 47 12.96 -6.83 -13.83
CA LEU A 47 12.23 -7.78 -14.68
C LEU A 47 12.18 -7.33 -16.14
N HIS A 48 12.64 -8.21 -17.03
CA HIS A 48 12.61 -8.01 -18.48
C HIS A 48 12.12 -9.29 -19.20
N PRO A 49 11.21 -9.19 -20.17
CA PRO A 49 10.51 -7.97 -20.60
C PRO A 49 9.48 -7.49 -19.57
N MET A 50 9.22 -6.18 -19.54
CA MET A 50 8.16 -5.62 -18.72
C MET A 50 6.78 -6.09 -19.20
N ILE A 51 5.96 -6.49 -18.25
CA ILE A 51 4.56 -6.86 -18.45
C ILE A 51 3.72 -5.58 -18.43
N ASN A 52 2.92 -5.37 -19.49
CA ASN A 52 1.98 -4.26 -19.55
C ASN A 52 0.72 -4.56 -18.73
N TYR A 53 0.74 -4.21 -17.45
CA TYR A 53 -0.42 -4.41 -16.58
C TYR A 53 -1.66 -3.62 -17.01
N ASN A 54 -1.54 -2.58 -17.86
CA ASN A 54 -2.70 -1.86 -18.40
C ASN A 54 -3.58 -2.76 -19.28
N GLU A 55 -2.99 -3.78 -19.92
CA GLU A 55 -3.72 -4.74 -20.74
C GLU A 55 -4.27 -5.92 -19.91
N LEU A 56 -3.66 -6.18 -18.76
CA LEU A 56 -3.96 -7.34 -17.90
C LEU A 56 -4.84 -7.01 -16.70
N LEU A 57 -5.01 -5.75 -16.32
CA LEU A 57 -5.87 -5.36 -15.21
C LEU A 57 -7.05 -4.53 -15.70
N THR A 58 -8.23 -4.81 -15.16
CA THR A 58 -9.46 -4.07 -15.44
C THR A 58 -10.22 -3.82 -14.14
N PHE A 59 -10.82 -2.64 -14.01
CA PHE A 59 -11.60 -2.30 -12.82
C PHE A 59 -12.97 -2.96 -12.87
N ASN A 60 -13.32 -3.73 -11.83
CA ASN A 60 -14.64 -4.31 -11.69
C ASN A 60 -15.48 -3.47 -10.72
N ALA A 61 -16.43 -2.70 -11.24
CA ALA A 61 -17.27 -1.80 -10.43
C ALA A 61 -18.11 -2.53 -9.37
N LYS A 62 -18.57 -3.76 -9.66
CA LYS A 62 -19.32 -4.57 -8.68
C LYS A 62 -18.43 -5.03 -7.53
N LYS A 63 -17.17 -5.38 -7.82
CA LYS A 63 -16.17 -5.77 -6.82
C LYS A 63 -15.62 -4.56 -6.07
N GLY A 64 -15.51 -3.41 -6.74
CA GLY A 64 -14.86 -2.19 -6.22
C GLY A 64 -13.33 -2.22 -6.30
N PHE A 65 -12.74 -3.17 -7.04
CA PHE A 65 -11.29 -3.37 -7.15
C PHE A 65 -10.88 -3.76 -8.57
N TYR A 66 -9.59 -3.60 -8.88
CA TYR A 66 -9.00 -4.16 -10.10
C TYR A 66 -8.91 -5.68 -10.06
N CYS A 67 -9.13 -6.29 -11.20
CA CYS A 67 -9.12 -7.73 -11.42
C CYS A 67 -8.27 -8.08 -12.65
N LEU A 68 -7.78 -9.31 -12.74
CA LEU A 68 -7.00 -9.79 -13.88
C LEU A 68 -7.92 -10.08 -15.07
N LYS A 69 -7.60 -9.53 -16.23
CA LYS A 69 -8.21 -9.86 -17.52
C LYS A 69 -7.39 -10.96 -18.19
N THR A 70 -8.05 -12.03 -18.61
CA THR A 70 -7.42 -13.10 -19.39
C THR A 70 -7.50 -12.86 -20.89
N LEU A 71 -6.69 -13.59 -21.64
CA LEU A 71 -6.71 -13.61 -23.11
C LEU A 71 -8.09 -14.01 -23.67
N SER A 72 -8.83 -14.87 -22.96
CA SER A 72 -10.21 -15.25 -23.28
C SER A 72 -11.26 -14.20 -22.90
N ASN A 73 -10.85 -12.99 -22.52
CA ASN A 73 -11.72 -11.90 -22.06
C ASN A 73 -12.55 -12.22 -20.80
N HIS A 74 -12.16 -13.26 -20.05
CA HIS A 74 -12.71 -13.53 -18.72
C HIS A 74 -11.96 -12.72 -17.66
N THR A 75 -12.70 -12.21 -16.68
CA THR A 75 -12.15 -11.43 -15.56
C THR A 75 -12.05 -12.28 -14.30
N TYR A 76 -10.85 -12.35 -13.73
CA TYR A 76 -10.54 -13.07 -12.49
C TYR A 76 -10.23 -12.05 -11.39
N CYS A 77 -11.18 -11.88 -10.48
CA CYS A 77 -11.01 -11.04 -9.31
C CYS A 77 -10.45 -11.84 -8.13
N LEU A 78 -9.81 -11.15 -7.19
CA LEU A 78 -9.50 -11.74 -5.89
C LEU A 78 -10.79 -12.25 -5.22
N GLY A 79 -10.69 -13.38 -4.52
CA GLY A 79 -11.85 -14.08 -3.95
C GLY A 79 -12.66 -13.26 -2.94
N GLU A 80 -13.75 -13.84 -2.45
CA GLU A 80 -14.71 -13.18 -1.54
C GLU A 80 -14.06 -12.71 -0.22
N SER A 81 -12.96 -13.33 0.19
CA SER A 81 -12.20 -12.94 1.39
C SER A 81 -11.40 -11.64 1.24
N LYS A 82 -11.28 -11.08 0.03
CA LYS A 82 -10.54 -9.85 -0.28
C LYS A 82 -11.50 -8.75 -0.73
N GLY A 83 -11.35 -7.55 -0.17
CA GLY A 83 -12.26 -6.43 -0.44
C GLY A 83 -13.65 -6.63 0.17
N ARG A 84 -13.70 -7.11 1.42
CA ARG A 84 -14.96 -7.34 2.14
C ARG A 84 -15.69 -6.02 2.35
N HIS A 85 -17.02 -6.05 2.25
CA HIS A 85 -17.85 -4.96 2.70
C HIS A 85 -18.00 -5.02 4.22
N TYR A 86 -17.72 -3.90 4.87
CA TYR A 86 -17.91 -3.69 6.30
C TYR A 86 -18.50 -2.30 6.49
N GLU A 87 -19.26 -2.14 7.57
CA GLU A 87 -19.74 -0.82 7.97
C GLU A 87 -18.57 0.14 8.15
N PRO A 88 -18.68 1.41 7.69
CA PRO A 88 -17.64 2.40 7.92
C PRO A 88 -17.30 2.52 9.41
N MET A 89 -16.02 2.74 9.71
CA MET A 89 -15.57 3.01 11.06
C MET A 89 -16.26 4.27 11.61
N SER A 90 -16.66 4.25 12.89
CA SER A 90 -17.23 5.45 13.51
C SER A 90 -16.20 6.58 13.55
N GLU A 91 -16.68 7.83 13.42
CA GLU A 91 -15.81 9.01 13.51
C GLU A 91 -15.08 9.13 14.86
N GLU A 92 -15.67 8.60 15.93
CA GLU A 92 -15.01 8.52 17.24
C GLU A 92 -13.82 7.55 17.22
N ALA A 93 -14.02 6.34 16.70
CA ALA A 93 -12.94 5.36 16.57
C ALA A 93 -11.84 5.86 15.62
N ARG A 94 -12.21 6.49 14.50
CA ARG A 94 -11.26 7.12 13.57
C ARG A 94 -10.40 8.17 14.28
N ARG A 95 -11.03 9.11 14.99
CA ARG A 95 -10.31 10.15 15.75
C ARG A 95 -9.38 9.56 16.81
N TRP A 96 -9.84 8.56 17.55
CA TRP A 96 -9.01 7.88 18.55
C TRP A 96 -7.79 7.22 17.89
N LEU A 97 -7.97 6.51 16.78
CA LEU A 97 -6.88 5.84 16.06
C LEU A 97 -5.89 6.82 15.43
N LEU A 98 -6.37 7.91 14.83
CA LEU A 98 -5.51 8.97 14.29
C LEU A 98 -4.62 9.57 15.39
N ASN A 99 -5.18 9.84 16.58
CA ASN A 99 -4.41 10.32 17.72
C ASN A 99 -3.42 9.26 18.24
N TYR A 100 -3.86 8.00 18.36
CA TYR A 100 -3.02 6.88 18.81
C TYR A 100 -1.80 6.66 17.90
N TYR A 101 -2.01 6.65 16.58
CA TYR A 101 -0.95 6.39 15.61
C TYR A 101 -0.10 7.62 15.26
N LYS A 102 -0.48 8.84 15.67
CA LYS A 102 0.22 10.09 15.32
C LYS A 102 1.74 10.03 15.51
N SER A 103 2.21 9.60 16.69
CA SER A 103 3.64 9.49 16.98
C SER A 103 4.32 8.37 16.18
N HIS A 104 3.63 7.26 15.98
CA HIS A 104 4.12 6.12 15.18
C HIS A 104 4.24 6.48 13.70
N ASN A 105 3.27 7.21 13.14
CA ASN A 105 3.29 7.73 11.78
C ASN A 105 4.38 8.79 11.59
N ALA A 106 4.61 9.66 12.57
CA ALA A 106 5.72 10.61 12.53
C ALA A 106 7.08 9.90 12.53
N ALA A 107 7.25 8.87 13.36
CA ALA A 107 8.45 8.03 13.36
C ALA A 107 8.64 7.28 12.03
N LEU A 108 7.55 6.78 11.43
CA LEU A 108 7.60 6.18 10.10
C LEU A 108 8.05 7.18 9.03
N LEU A 109 7.45 8.38 9.00
CA LEU A 109 7.85 9.40 8.02
C LEU A 109 9.34 9.77 8.15
N GLN A 110 9.83 9.95 9.38
CA GLN A 110 11.25 10.20 9.63
C GLN A 110 12.13 9.05 9.16
N LEU A 111 11.71 7.80 9.40
CA LEU A 111 12.43 6.61 8.96
C LEU A 111 12.49 6.52 7.43
N LEU A 112 11.36 6.70 6.74
CA LEU A 112 11.29 6.65 5.28
C LEU A 112 12.17 7.72 4.65
N ASN A 113 12.10 8.97 5.14
CA ASN A 113 12.95 10.06 4.68
C ASN A 113 14.44 9.77 4.87
N ARG A 114 14.84 9.22 6.03
CA ARG A 114 16.24 8.84 6.31
C ARG A 114 16.76 7.79 5.34
N LEU A 115 15.90 6.88 4.90
CA LEU A 115 16.25 5.77 4.02
C LEU A 115 16.10 6.11 2.52
N GLY A 116 15.56 7.29 2.20
CA GLY A 116 15.36 7.75 0.82
C GLY A 116 14.10 7.17 0.14
N TYR A 117 13.14 6.65 0.90
CA TYR A 117 11.85 6.23 0.34
C TYR A 117 10.90 7.42 0.18
N GLU A 118 10.07 7.38 -0.86
CA GLU A 118 8.91 8.27 -0.96
C GLU A 118 7.86 7.88 0.08
N ALA A 119 7.34 8.86 0.81
CA ALA A 119 6.34 8.62 1.83
C ALA A 119 4.96 8.39 1.19
N PRO A 120 4.23 7.32 1.55
CA PRO A 120 2.88 7.06 1.06
C PRO A 120 1.93 8.26 1.23
N SER A 121 1.04 8.43 0.27
CA SER A 121 0.09 9.56 0.22
C SER A 121 -0.77 9.67 1.48
N TRP A 122 -1.31 8.53 1.95
CA TRP A 122 -2.13 8.44 3.16
C TRP A 122 -1.37 8.90 4.41
N LEU A 123 -0.07 8.59 4.51
CA LEU A 123 0.75 8.93 5.67
C LEU A 123 0.92 10.46 5.78
N GLN A 124 1.18 11.10 4.64
CA GLN A 124 1.30 12.55 4.59
C GLN A 124 -0.04 13.24 4.89
N GLN A 125 -1.15 12.68 4.42
CA GLN A 125 -2.49 13.21 4.71
C GLN A 125 -2.85 13.10 6.18
N GLU A 126 -2.69 11.92 6.79
CA GLU A 126 -3.02 11.70 8.21
C GLU A 126 -2.20 12.58 9.14
N LEU A 127 -0.91 12.80 8.84
CA LEU A 127 -0.06 13.69 9.64
C LEU A 127 -0.46 15.18 9.53
N ARG A 128 -1.12 15.57 8.43
CA ARG A 128 -1.72 16.91 8.29
C ARG A 128 -3.07 17.03 9.00
N GLU A 129 -3.87 15.96 9.01
CA GLU A 129 -5.19 15.91 9.66
C GLU A 129 -5.10 15.83 11.19
N ALA A 130 -4.01 15.30 11.73
CA ALA A 130 -3.85 15.09 13.17
C ALA A 130 -3.54 16.38 13.98
N VAL A 131 -3.86 17.57 13.45
CA VAL A 131 -3.70 18.87 14.13
C VAL A 131 -4.95 19.21 14.92
#